data_AF-A0A8B8N844-F1
#
_entry.id   AF-A0A8B8N844-F1
#
_cell.length_a   1.000
_cell.length_b   1.000
_cell.length_c   1.000
_cell.angle_alpha   90.00
_cell.angle_beta   90.00
_cell.angle_gamma   90.00
#
_symmetry.space_group_name_H-M   'P 1'
#
loop_
_entity.id
_entity.type
_entity.pdbx_description
1 polymer ?
#
loop_
_entity_poly.entity_id
_entity_poly.type
_entity_poly.pdbx_seq_one_letter_code
_entity_poly.pdbx_strand_id
1 'polypeptide(L)'
;MVYRAYDPFDLLTDCPAKIEAVESYASSILLGCSDGCLRVYGPPPSAWSPPPDSRSELQMQPYVLQRSVAGFVKRPFLSMEVLASRELLLTLSESVAFHRLPNLETVAVLPEARGANVCSWDEKRGFLCFARQNRVFIFRYDGGMGFVEVKEFGVPDTVKSLSWCGENICLGIRREYMIMNATNGALSEVFPCGRLAPPLVVPLPSGELILGKDNIGILVDQTGKPLPEGRICWSEAPQEVVIQKTYAIGLLPRYVEIRSLRVPYPLIQTVVLQNVCHLAQSSSAIVVAQDNSVYGFFPVPIGSQLVPLMASGNFEEALALCKMFEDSNLQSSKEKLIHIGYARHLFENGRYEEAMDHFLASEVDITRVLCRYPSIILPKTTWVPKREKLPPPHSQGLDEHSALVKLLQKKRCSIIEKVPTEGTEEMVLDAVGDSIPSYDINWFKRTNKRRAIISFSSVERDMATILDTALLQALLLTGRSSAAVELLKSLNYCDVKICEEILQESSHYTALLELYKSNSMHSEALKVLHHLEESKSSESKAGPAQKFKPEMIIEYLKVCNLELMGVVVAFSELEVFGELTMITSQAVPLFITDPIPANLVNPYLKQHAPNMQEKEKVQRQTPAGS
;
A
#
# COMPACT_ATOMS: atom_id res chain seq x y z
N MET A 1 1.21 -22.90 -9.96
CA MET A 1 2.33 -21.99 -9.63
C MET A 1 2.07 -20.67 -10.32
N VAL A 2 1.92 -19.58 -9.58
CA VAL A 2 1.53 -18.26 -10.14
C VAL A 2 2.75 -17.42 -10.53
N TYR A 3 3.78 -17.43 -9.70
CA TYR A 3 5.05 -16.74 -9.93
C TYR A 3 6.22 -17.55 -9.35
N ARG A 4 7.45 -17.21 -9.73
CA ARG A 4 8.69 -17.82 -9.21
C ARG A 4 9.35 -16.87 -8.23
N ALA A 5 9.72 -17.36 -7.05
CA ALA A 5 10.51 -16.60 -6.08
C ALA A 5 12.00 -16.74 -6.38
N TYR A 6 12.42 -17.91 -6.87
CA TYR A 6 13.81 -18.21 -7.21
C TYR A 6 13.92 -18.84 -8.60
N ASP A 7 14.96 -18.48 -9.33
CA ASP A 7 15.36 -19.17 -10.56
C ASP A 7 16.53 -20.11 -10.25
N PRO A 8 16.35 -21.43 -10.46
CA PRO A 8 17.44 -22.39 -10.30
C PRO A 8 18.43 -22.27 -11.45
N PHE A 9 19.72 -22.33 -11.13
CA PHE A 9 20.81 -22.29 -12.09
C PHE A 9 21.88 -23.32 -11.72
N ASP A 10 22.39 -24.05 -12.70
CA ASP A 10 23.39 -25.09 -12.51
C ASP A 10 24.77 -24.45 -12.30
N LEU A 11 25.22 -24.34 -11.05
CA LEU A 11 26.52 -23.75 -10.73
C LEU A 11 27.66 -24.75 -10.96
N LEU A 12 27.44 -26.01 -10.64
CA LEU A 12 28.42 -27.08 -10.84
C LEU A 12 27.73 -28.36 -11.29
N THR A 13 28.25 -28.93 -12.38
CA THR A 13 27.95 -30.30 -12.83
C THR A 13 29.21 -31.15 -12.64
N ASP A 14 29.03 -32.41 -12.23
CA ASP A 14 30.09 -33.42 -12.12
C ASP A 14 31.17 -33.16 -11.06
N CYS A 15 30.77 -32.94 -9.80
CA CYS A 15 31.66 -33.08 -8.65
C CYS A 15 32.22 -34.52 -8.59
N PRO A 16 33.55 -34.69 -8.45
CA PRO A 16 34.20 -36.01 -8.56
C PRO A 16 33.89 -36.97 -7.40
N ALA A 17 33.39 -36.44 -6.28
CA ALA A 17 33.01 -37.21 -5.11
C ALA A 17 31.66 -36.71 -4.57
N LYS A 18 30.95 -37.59 -3.88
CA LYS A 18 29.65 -37.27 -3.30
C LYS A 18 29.78 -36.11 -2.30
N ILE A 19 28.89 -35.13 -2.41
CA ILE A 19 28.81 -33.95 -1.55
C ILE A 19 28.06 -34.33 -0.26
N GLU A 20 28.70 -34.11 0.89
CA GLU A 20 28.18 -34.40 2.24
C GLU A 20 28.02 -33.12 3.08
N ALA A 21 28.57 -31.99 2.62
CA ALA A 21 28.34 -30.67 3.19
C ALA A 21 28.59 -29.59 2.13
N VAL A 22 27.82 -28.52 2.18
CA VAL A 22 27.94 -27.39 1.26
C VAL A 22 27.84 -26.09 2.02
N GLU A 23 28.67 -25.12 1.67
CA GLU A 23 28.59 -23.76 2.19
C GLU A 23 29.01 -22.74 1.12
N SER A 24 28.68 -21.46 1.37
CA SER A 24 29.14 -20.36 0.52
C SER A 24 30.00 -19.37 1.30
N TYR A 25 31.07 -18.89 0.68
CA TYR A 25 31.91 -17.83 1.22
C TYR A 25 32.29 -16.86 0.11
N ALA A 26 31.86 -15.61 0.24
CA ALA A 26 31.94 -14.60 -0.81
C ALA A 26 31.35 -15.13 -2.14
N SER A 27 32.07 -15.01 -3.24
CA SER A 27 31.68 -15.56 -4.55
C SER A 27 32.04 -17.03 -4.75
N SER A 28 32.53 -17.74 -3.72
CA SER A 28 32.98 -19.14 -3.81
C SER A 28 32.05 -20.10 -3.07
N ILE A 29 32.04 -21.36 -3.53
CA ILE A 29 31.29 -22.47 -2.94
C ILE A 29 32.30 -23.45 -2.34
N LEU A 30 32.07 -23.84 -1.09
CA LEU A 30 32.86 -24.81 -0.34
C LEU A 30 32.09 -26.13 -0.31
N LEU A 31 32.73 -27.22 -0.76
CA LEU A 31 32.14 -28.56 -0.80
C LEU A 31 32.95 -29.53 0.04
N GLY A 32 32.35 -30.02 1.11
CA GLY A 32 32.84 -31.13 1.90
C GLY A 32 32.42 -32.44 1.26
N CYS A 33 33.39 -33.24 0.82
CA CYS A 33 33.13 -34.43 0.02
C CYS A 33 33.35 -35.73 0.81
N SER A 34 32.73 -36.82 0.38
CA SER A 34 32.80 -38.14 1.02
C SER A 34 34.19 -38.78 1.01
N ASP A 35 35.08 -38.34 0.12
CA ASP A 35 36.49 -38.72 0.07
C ASP A 35 37.37 -37.98 1.09
N GLY A 36 36.76 -37.17 1.96
CA GLY A 36 37.43 -36.39 2.99
C GLY A 36 38.13 -35.14 2.48
N CYS A 37 37.96 -34.78 1.21
CA CYS A 37 38.49 -33.55 0.65
C CYS A 37 37.53 -32.37 0.88
N LEU A 38 38.10 -31.18 1.08
CA LEU A 38 37.39 -29.91 0.97
C LEU A 38 37.73 -29.27 -0.38
N ARG A 39 36.72 -29.05 -1.22
CA ARG A 39 36.88 -28.45 -2.55
C ARG A 39 36.29 -27.05 -2.57
N VAL A 40 37.01 -26.11 -3.18
CA VAL A 40 36.58 -24.72 -3.36
C VAL A 40 36.35 -24.48 -4.83
N TYR A 41 35.12 -24.16 -5.16
CA TYR A 41 34.68 -23.80 -6.50
C TYR A 41 34.41 -22.29 -6.54
N GLY A 42 34.79 -21.65 -7.64
CA GLY A 42 34.54 -20.22 -7.80
C GLY A 42 34.32 -19.86 -9.26
N PRO A 43 34.00 -18.59 -9.54
CA PRO A 43 33.83 -18.13 -10.90
C PRO A 43 35.12 -18.35 -11.70
N PRO A 44 35.02 -18.66 -13.01
CA PRO A 44 36.18 -18.75 -13.87
C PRO A 44 36.94 -17.42 -13.84
N PRO A 45 38.29 -17.45 -13.89
CA PRO A 45 39.09 -16.23 -13.92
C PRO A 45 38.71 -15.41 -15.16
N SER A 46 37.94 -14.34 -14.98
CA SER A 46 37.54 -13.44 -16.05
C SER A 46 38.67 -12.45 -16.38
N ALA A 47 38.88 -12.15 -17.67
CA ALA A 47 39.78 -11.07 -18.10
C ALA A 47 39.24 -9.66 -17.74
N TRP A 48 37.95 -9.59 -17.41
CA TRP A 48 37.27 -8.38 -16.96
C TRP A 48 36.94 -8.51 -15.48
N SER A 49 37.57 -7.69 -14.64
CA SER A 49 37.24 -7.62 -13.22
C SER A 49 35.90 -6.91 -13.06
N PRO A 50 34.84 -7.56 -12.56
CA PRO A 50 33.64 -6.84 -12.16
C PRO A 50 34.00 -5.85 -11.02
N PRO A 51 33.19 -4.79 -10.83
CA PRO A 51 33.43 -3.80 -9.78
C PRO A 51 33.59 -4.48 -8.42
N PRO A 52 34.41 -3.91 -7.52
CA PRO A 52 34.80 -4.55 -6.26
C PRO A 52 33.61 -4.97 -5.37
N ASP A 53 32.49 -4.25 -5.44
CA ASP A 53 31.28 -4.57 -4.67
C ASP A 53 30.59 -5.87 -5.12
N SER A 54 30.74 -6.27 -6.38
CA SER A 54 30.14 -7.50 -6.94
C SER A 54 30.95 -8.78 -6.68
N ARG A 55 32.15 -8.66 -6.10
CA ARG A 55 33.06 -9.80 -5.87
C ARG A 55 32.64 -10.67 -4.69
N SER A 56 31.76 -10.17 -3.84
CA SER A 56 31.35 -10.80 -2.60
C SER A 56 30.12 -11.69 -2.73
N GLU A 57 29.47 -11.73 -3.90
CA GLU A 57 28.22 -12.44 -4.10
C GLU A 57 28.35 -13.58 -5.13
N LEU A 58 27.49 -14.59 -4.99
CA LEU A 58 27.38 -15.67 -5.97
C LEU A 58 26.82 -15.13 -7.30
N GLN A 59 27.36 -15.65 -8.41
CA GLN A 59 26.99 -15.21 -9.75
C GLN A 59 26.28 -16.34 -10.50
N MET A 60 25.30 -16.00 -11.34
CA MET A 60 24.60 -16.94 -12.23
C MET A 60 25.48 -17.36 -13.41
N GLN A 61 26.53 -18.14 -13.14
CA GLN A 61 27.43 -18.68 -14.15
C GLN A 61 28.02 -20.01 -13.68
N PRO A 62 28.58 -20.85 -14.57
CA PRO A 62 29.23 -22.10 -14.17
C PRO A 62 30.51 -21.85 -13.36
N TYR A 63 30.72 -22.64 -12.31
CA TYR A 63 31.86 -22.53 -11.41
C TYR A 63 32.92 -23.57 -11.74
N VAL A 64 34.18 -23.21 -11.53
CA VAL A 64 35.34 -24.07 -11.78
C VAL A 64 36.07 -24.35 -10.47
N LEU A 65 36.70 -25.53 -10.39
CA LEU A 65 37.51 -25.91 -9.23
C LEU A 65 38.73 -24.98 -9.12
N GLN A 66 38.83 -24.24 -8.03
CA GLN A 66 39.95 -23.34 -7.75
C GLN A 66 40.98 -23.96 -6.79
N ARG A 67 40.49 -24.72 -5.80
CA ARG A 67 41.34 -25.35 -4.79
C ARG A 67 40.74 -26.67 -4.33
N SER A 68 41.57 -27.67 -4.11
CA SER A 68 41.19 -28.95 -3.50
C SER A 68 42.17 -29.29 -2.38
N VAL A 69 41.67 -29.44 -1.16
CA VAL A 69 42.47 -29.81 0.02
C VAL A 69 42.17 -31.27 0.36
N ALA A 70 43.10 -32.16 0.01
CA ALA A 70 42.97 -33.59 0.28
C ALA A 70 43.26 -33.92 1.76
N GLY A 71 42.55 -34.91 2.30
CA GLY A 71 42.71 -35.33 3.70
C GLY A 71 42.30 -34.27 4.72
N PHE A 72 41.40 -33.36 4.32
CA PHE A 72 40.92 -32.27 5.17
C PHE A 72 40.18 -32.80 6.40
N VAL A 73 39.37 -33.84 6.21
CA VAL A 73 38.74 -34.60 7.30
C VAL A 73 39.00 -36.10 7.13
N LYS A 74 39.10 -36.82 8.26
CA LYS A 74 39.29 -38.28 8.29
C LYS A 74 37.98 -39.06 8.23
N ARG A 75 36.89 -38.43 8.67
CA ARG A 75 35.52 -38.98 8.65
C ARG A 75 34.63 -38.08 7.79
N PRO A 76 33.51 -38.61 7.25
CA PRO A 76 32.55 -37.80 6.51
C PRO A 76 32.13 -36.56 7.28
N PHE A 77 31.86 -35.48 6.56
CA PHE A 77 31.27 -34.28 7.14
C PHE A 77 29.88 -34.59 7.69
N LEU A 78 29.58 -34.06 8.86
CA LEU A 78 28.24 -34.05 9.44
C LEU A 78 27.57 -32.68 9.28
N SER A 79 28.37 -31.62 9.33
CA SER A 79 27.93 -30.24 9.14
C SER A 79 29.14 -29.35 8.82
N MET A 80 28.89 -28.27 8.11
CA MET A 80 29.83 -27.21 7.79
C MET A 80 29.07 -25.89 7.85
N GLU A 81 29.67 -24.84 8.43
CA GLU A 81 29.03 -23.54 8.58
C GLU A 81 30.09 -22.43 8.42
N VAL A 82 29.80 -21.41 7.62
CA VAL A 82 30.69 -20.26 7.40
C VAL A 82 30.37 -19.13 8.37
N LEU A 83 31.35 -18.76 9.19
CA LEU A 83 31.27 -17.66 10.15
C LEU A 83 31.81 -16.38 9.51
N ALA A 84 30.98 -15.75 8.67
CA ALA A 84 31.41 -14.66 7.78
C ALA A 84 32.01 -13.45 8.52
N SER A 85 31.47 -13.05 9.69
CA SER A 85 32.01 -11.89 10.42
C SER A 85 33.38 -12.14 11.05
N ARG A 86 33.79 -13.40 11.16
CA ARG A 86 35.03 -13.84 11.81
C ARG A 86 36.03 -14.43 10.83
N GLU A 87 35.67 -14.57 9.55
CA GLU A 87 36.45 -15.25 8.52
C GLU A 87 36.88 -16.67 8.97
N LEU A 88 35.97 -17.42 9.58
CA LEU A 88 36.19 -18.79 10.01
C LEU A 88 35.21 -19.76 9.32
N LEU A 89 35.68 -20.97 9.06
CA LEU A 89 34.88 -22.11 8.64
C LEU A 89 34.78 -23.07 9.82
N LEU A 90 33.58 -23.29 10.33
CA LEU A 90 33.28 -24.32 11.32
C LEU A 90 32.95 -25.62 10.58
N THR A 91 33.56 -26.71 11.04
CA THR A 91 33.36 -28.05 10.47
C THR A 91 33.11 -29.07 11.58
N LEU A 92 32.15 -29.95 11.36
CA LEU A 92 31.85 -31.08 12.23
C LEU A 92 32.06 -32.36 11.43
N SER A 93 33.00 -33.20 11.88
CA SER A 93 33.23 -34.55 11.32
C SER A 93 33.48 -35.55 12.45
N GLU A 94 34.74 -35.87 12.77
CA GLU A 94 35.10 -36.61 13.97
C GLU A 94 35.00 -35.72 15.23
N SER A 95 35.33 -34.45 15.08
CA SER A 95 35.20 -33.41 16.10
C SER A 95 34.83 -32.08 15.45
N VAL A 96 34.56 -31.07 16.28
CA VAL A 96 34.43 -29.68 15.83
C VAL A 96 35.82 -29.08 15.59
N ALA A 97 36.01 -28.52 14.40
CA ALA A 97 37.24 -27.83 14.02
C ALA A 97 36.93 -26.49 13.33
N PHE A 98 37.80 -25.52 13.56
CA PHE A 98 37.74 -24.18 13.00
C PHE A 98 38.92 -23.95 12.07
N HIS A 99 38.64 -23.43 10.88
CA HIS A 99 39.64 -23.13 9.87
C HIS A 99 39.53 -21.68 9.44
N ARG A 100 40.65 -21.00 9.20
CA ARG A 100 40.66 -19.62 8.74
C ARG A 100 40.26 -19.56 7.27
N LEU A 101 39.43 -18.60 6.90
CA LEU A 101 39.08 -18.30 5.51
C LEU A 101 39.92 -17.11 5.01
N PRO A 102 40.30 -17.06 3.73
CA PRO A 102 40.10 -18.09 2.70
C PRO A 102 41.21 -19.16 2.65
N ASN A 103 42.24 -19.09 3.50
CA ASN A 103 43.43 -19.95 3.40
C ASN A 103 43.20 -21.41 3.82
N LEU A 104 42.14 -21.69 4.58
CA LEU A 104 41.75 -22.99 5.12
C LEU A 104 42.78 -23.58 6.10
N GLU A 105 43.52 -22.72 6.80
CA GLU A 105 44.43 -23.14 7.87
C GLU A 105 43.64 -23.48 9.13
N THR A 106 43.87 -24.65 9.71
CA THR A 106 43.20 -25.05 10.96
C THR A 106 43.68 -24.17 12.13
N VAL A 107 42.76 -23.42 12.70
CA VAL A 107 43.00 -22.52 13.84
C VAL A 107 42.84 -23.28 15.16
N ALA A 108 41.82 -24.13 15.25
CA ALA A 108 41.51 -24.89 16.46
C ALA A 108 40.81 -26.20 16.12
N VAL A 109 41.08 -27.23 16.92
CA VAL A 109 40.33 -28.48 16.94
C VAL A 109 39.93 -28.72 18.39
N LEU A 110 38.65 -28.86 18.67
CA LEU A 110 38.14 -29.07 20.03
C LEU A 110 38.18 -30.56 20.36
N PRO A 111 39.12 -31.07 21.18
CA PRO A 111 39.14 -32.49 21.52
C PRO A 111 37.91 -32.94 22.31
N GLU A 112 37.29 -32.04 23.09
CA GLU A 112 36.09 -32.28 23.90
C GLU A 112 34.87 -32.58 23.03
N ALA A 113 34.85 -32.02 21.81
CA ALA A 113 33.79 -32.24 20.83
C ALA A 113 33.94 -33.56 20.04
N ARG A 114 34.92 -34.41 20.37
CA ARG A 114 35.09 -35.68 19.67
C ARG A 114 33.86 -36.58 19.86
N GLY A 115 33.25 -36.96 18.74
CA GLY A 115 32.01 -37.72 18.71
C GLY A 115 30.76 -36.88 18.94
N ALA A 116 30.86 -35.55 18.87
CA ALA A 116 29.70 -34.67 18.74
C ALA A 116 28.91 -35.02 17.47
N ASN A 117 27.60 -34.90 17.54
CA ASN A 117 26.70 -35.28 16.45
C ASN A 117 25.89 -34.11 15.89
N VAL A 118 25.88 -32.96 16.57
CA VAL A 118 25.28 -31.71 16.10
C VAL A 118 25.94 -30.53 16.81
N CYS A 119 26.01 -29.39 16.14
CA CYS A 119 26.51 -28.13 16.69
C CYS A 119 25.69 -26.94 16.16
N SER A 120 25.75 -25.82 16.87
CA SER A 120 25.18 -24.54 16.44
C SER A 120 26.02 -23.40 16.99
N TRP A 121 26.20 -22.38 16.16
CA TRP A 121 26.95 -21.18 16.48
C TRP A 121 26.01 -19.99 16.73
N ASP A 122 26.31 -19.20 17.76
CA ASP A 122 25.69 -17.88 17.96
C ASP A 122 26.66 -16.78 17.55
N GLU A 123 26.41 -16.18 16.39
CA GLU A 123 27.25 -15.13 15.84
C GLU A 123 27.28 -13.86 16.70
N LYS A 124 26.14 -13.48 17.28
CA LYS A 124 26.00 -12.24 18.07
C LYS A 124 26.80 -12.31 19.36
N ARG A 125 26.81 -13.48 20.01
CA ARG A 125 27.46 -13.66 21.32
C ARG A 125 28.81 -14.39 21.25
N GLY A 126 29.14 -15.02 20.13
CA GLY A 126 30.37 -15.77 19.95
C GLY A 126 30.42 -17.07 20.76
N PHE A 127 29.29 -17.76 20.88
CA PHE A 127 29.19 -19.04 21.59
C PHE A 127 28.93 -20.19 20.62
N LEU A 128 29.71 -21.25 20.79
CA LEU A 128 29.45 -22.55 20.21
C LEU A 128 28.66 -23.38 21.22
N CYS A 129 27.58 -24.02 20.78
CA CYS A 129 27.08 -25.19 21.48
C CYS A 129 27.17 -26.42 20.59
N PHE A 130 27.46 -27.56 21.21
CA PHE A 130 27.43 -28.85 20.53
C PHE A 130 26.89 -29.92 21.46
N ALA A 131 26.30 -30.96 20.88
CA ALA A 131 25.84 -32.11 21.63
C ALA A 131 26.63 -33.36 21.28
N ARG A 132 26.91 -34.14 22.32
CA ARG A 132 27.50 -35.47 22.23
C ARG A 132 26.58 -36.41 23.00
N GLN A 133 25.83 -37.22 22.27
CA GLN A 133 24.83 -38.11 22.86
C GLN A 133 23.83 -37.30 23.71
N ASN A 134 23.78 -37.55 25.02
CA ASN A 134 22.87 -36.92 25.97
C ASN A 134 23.54 -35.81 26.81
N ARG A 135 24.60 -35.19 26.28
CA ARG A 135 25.25 -34.04 26.90
C ARG A 135 25.37 -32.89 25.91
N VAL A 136 25.16 -31.67 26.41
CA VAL A 136 25.31 -30.41 25.67
C VAL A 136 26.45 -29.62 26.28
N PHE A 137 27.38 -29.19 25.44
CA PHE A 137 28.54 -28.41 25.81
C PHE A 137 28.42 -27.00 25.24
N ILE A 138 28.87 -26.01 26.01
CA ILE A 138 28.87 -24.61 25.61
C ILE A 138 30.30 -24.08 25.72
N PHE A 139 30.83 -23.59 24.60
CA PHE A 139 32.15 -22.99 24.50
C PHE A 139 32.02 -21.54 24.07
N ARG A 140 32.84 -20.67 24.65
CA ARG A 140 32.97 -19.28 24.23
C ARG A 140 34.23 -19.13 23.40
N TYR A 141 34.12 -18.42 22.28
CA TYR A 141 35.28 -18.00 21.53
C TYR A 141 35.87 -16.73 22.14
N ASP A 142 37.12 -16.82 22.59
CA ASP A 142 37.84 -15.72 23.24
C ASP A 142 38.80 -15.02 22.26
N GLY A 143 38.45 -15.03 20.97
CA GLY A 143 39.29 -14.48 19.91
C GLY A 143 40.58 -15.30 19.71
N GLY A 144 41.71 -14.61 19.56
CA GLY A 144 43.01 -15.23 19.31
C GLY A 144 43.54 -16.16 20.42
N MET A 145 42.90 -16.18 21.59
CA MET A 145 43.23 -17.08 22.70
C MET A 145 42.55 -18.45 22.60
N GLY A 146 41.71 -18.66 21.58
CA GLY A 146 41.05 -19.94 21.32
C GLY A 146 39.64 -20.04 21.92
N PHE A 147 39.24 -21.26 22.27
CA PHE A 147 37.91 -21.57 22.80
C PHE A 147 38.02 -22.02 24.25
N VAL A 148 37.13 -21.49 25.07
CA VAL A 148 37.07 -21.81 26.50
C VAL A 148 35.76 -22.53 26.78
N GLU A 149 35.84 -23.70 27.40
CA GLU A 149 34.68 -24.41 27.90
C GLU A 149 34.00 -23.58 29.00
N VAL A 150 32.72 -23.31 28.82
CA VAL A 150 31.94 -22.50 29.77
C VAL A 150 31.07 -23.40 30.63
N LYS A 151 30.34 -24.34 30.01
CA LYS A 151 29.41 -25.24 30.71
C LYS A 151 29.23 -26.58 29.99
N GLU A 152 28.91 -27.60 30.78
CA GLU A 152 28.44 -28.91 30.35
C GLU A 152 27.13 -29.22 31.07
N PHE A 153 26.12 -29.66 30.33
CA PHE A 153 24.81 -30.03 30.86
C PHE A 153 24.39 -31.42 30.37
N GLY A 154 23.80 -32.21 31.27
CA GLY A 154 23.15 -33.48 30.91
C GLY A 154 21.70 -33.25 30.46
N VAL A 155 21.27 -33.98 29.44
CA VAL A 155 19.90 -33.95 28.92
C VAL A 155 19.27 -35.35 28.92
N PRO A 156 17.93 -35.49 28.86
CA PRO A 156 17.26 -36.77 29.08
C PRO A 156 17.57 -37.84 28.03
N ASP A 157 17.89 -37.44 26.81
CA ASP A 157 18.15 -38.37 25.70
C ASP A 157 19.12 -37.75 24.66
N THR A 158 19.47 -38.54 23.65
CA THR A 158 20.33 -38.12 22.54
C THR A 158 19.73 -36.93 21.81
N VAL A 159 20.48 -35.83 21.77
CA VAL A 159 20.15 -34.64 20.97
C VAL A 159 20.38 -34.97 19.51
N LYS A 160 19.40 -34.72 18.65
CA LYS A 160 19.47 -34.94 17.20
C LYS A 160 19.57 -33.64 16.41
N SER A 161 18.96 -32.59 16.91
CA SER A 161 19.02 -31.23 16.36
C SER A 161 19.14 -30.24 17.51
N LEU A 162 19.84 -29.14 17.31
CA LEU A 162 19.87 -28.05 18.29
C LEU A 162 20.06 -26.70 17.60
N SER A 163 19.60 -25.63 18.23
CA SER A 163 19.87 -24.26 17.81
C SER A 163 19.77 -23.32 18.99
N TRP A 164 20.55 -22.24 18.96
CA TRP A 164 20.37 -21.10 19.86
C TRP A 164 19.02 -20.41 19.61
N CYS A 165 18.37 -19.96 20.69
CA CYS A 165 17.14 -19.18 20.67
C CYS A 165 17.16 -18.11 21.78
N GLY A 166 17.79 -16.98 21.49
CA GLY A 166 18.10 -15.98 22.51
C GLY A 166 19.01 -16.59 23.58
N GLU A 167 18.71 -16.38 24.86
CA GLU A 167 19.54 -16.91 25.96
C GLU A 167 19.41 -18.42 26.20
N ASN A 168 18.48 -19.07 25.52
CA ASN A 168 18.23 -20.49 25.64
C ASN A 168 18.75 -21.25 24.41
N ILE A 169 18.76 -22.58 24.52
CA ILE A 169 19.06 -23.51 23.43
C ILE A 169 17.84 -24.40 23.25
N CYS A 170 17.32 -24.48 22.03
CA CYS A 170 16.29 -25.44 21.68
C CYS A 170 16.95 -26.76 21.27
N LEU A 171 16.43 -27.85 21.81
CA LEU A 171 16.93 -29.22 21.62
C LEU A 171 15.81 -30.07 21.04
N GLY A 172 16.08 -30.71 19.90
CA GLY A 172 15.29 -31.84 19.41
C GLY A 172 15.93 -33.13 19.86
N ILE A 173 15.39 -33.77 20.90
CA ILE A 173 15.82 -35.09 21.35
C ILE A 173 14.94 -36.18 20.72
N ARG A 174 15.23 -37.47 20.95
CA ARG A 174 14.59 -38.57 20.22
C ARG A 174 13.05 -38.56 20.25
N ARG A 175 12.43 -38.06 21.33
CA ARG A 175 10.98 -38.13 21.55
C ARG A 175 10.29 -36.78 21.67
N GLU A 176 11.02 -35.69 21.93
CA GLU A 176 10.46 -34.41 22.32
C GLU A 176 11.38 -33.24 21.99
N TYR A 177 10.78 -32.06 21.86
CA TYR A 177 11.49 -30.80 21.84
C TYR A 177 11.55 -30.21 23.24
N MET A 178 12.71 -29.68 23.60
CA MET A 178 12.98 -29.05 24.88
C MET A 178 13.67 -27.70 24.69
N ILE A 179 13.38 -26.75 25.57
CA ILE A 179 14.17 -25.53 25.73
C ILE A 179 15.06 -25.71 26.95
N MET A 180 16.36 -25.51 26.77
CA MET A 180 17.35 -25.54 27.83
C MET A 180 17.86 -24.12 28.08
N ASN A 181 17.81 -23.67 29.33
CA ASN A 181 18.44 -22.42 29.71
C ASN A 181 19.97 -22.59 29.72
N ALA A 182 20.69 -21.78 28.92
CA ALA A 182 22.13 -21.91 28.78
C ALA A 182 22.90 -21.52 30.06
N THR A 183 22.26 -20.83 31.01
CA THR A 183 22.91 -20.37 32.23
C THR A 183 22.88 -21.42 33.35
N ASN A 184 21.73 -22.04 33.61
CA ASN A 184 21.57 -22.97 34.73
C ASN A 184 21.24 -24.41 34.31
N GLY A 185 21.04 -24.68 33.01
CA GLY A 185 20.70 -26.00 32.50
C GLY A 185 19.26 -26.42 32.77
N ALA A 186 18.39 -25.52 33.24
CA ALA A 186 16.98 -25.83 33.45
C ALA A 186 16.31 -26.19 32.12
N LEU A 187 15.57 -27.30 32.12
CA LEU A 187 14.88 -27.83 30.94
C LEU A 187 13.38 -27.57 31.04
N SER A 188 12.78 -27.21 29.91
CA SER A 188 11.33 -27.05 29.76
C SER A 188 10.88 -27.81 28.52
N GLU A 189 9.89 -28.70 28.69
CA GLU A 189 9.29 -29.46 27.59
C GLU A 189 8.43 -28.55 26.71
N VAL A 190 8.51 -28.75 25.39
CA VAL A 190 7.74 -28.00 24.39
C VAL A 190 6.60 -28.86 23.86
N PHE A 191 6.91 -29.84 23.03
CA PHE A 191 5.98 -30.88 22.57
C PHE A 191 6.72 -32.08 21.96
N PRO A 192 6.05 -33.23 21.79
CA PRO A 192 6.67 -34.43 21.20
C PRO A 192 7.09 -34.25 19.73
N CYS A 193 8.24 -34.83 19.35
CA CYS A 193 8.72 -34.82 17.96
C CYS A 193 7.81 -35.65 17.03
N GLY A 194 7.85 -35.32 15.74
CA GLY A 194 7.20 -36.11 14.68
C GLY A 194 7.84 -37.48 14.49
N ARG A 195 7.16 -38.37 13.76
CA ARG A 195 7.64 -39.74 13.47
C ARG A 195 8.20 -39.90 12.06
N LEU A 196 7.88 -38.98 11.15
CA LEU A 196 8.20 -39.10 9.72
C LEU A 196 9.63 -38.66 9.37
N ALA A 197 10.22 -37.75 10.14
CA ALA A 197 11.55 -37.20 9.90
C ALA A 197 12.31 -37.02 11.24
N PRO A 198 13.65 -36.90 11.21
CA PRO A 198 14.42 -36.48 12.37
C PRO A 198 13.91 -35.14 12.93
N PRO A 199 14.13 -34.86 14.24
CA PRO A 199 13.82 -33.56 14.81
C PRO A 199 14.49 -32.43 14.01
N LEU A 200 13.73 -31.38 13.72
CA LEU A 200 14.14 -30.22 12.94
C LEU A 200 13.93 -28.97 13.79
N VAL A 201 15.01 -28.21 14.00
CA VAL A 201 15.01 -26.96 14.75
C VAL A 201 15.63 -25.90 13.85
N VAL A 202 14.85 -24.90 13.44
CA VAL A 202 15.33 -23.84 12.54
C VAL A 202 15.11 -22.47 13.18
N PRO A 203 16.17 -21.70 13.43
CA PRO A 203 16.04 -20.36 13.98
C PRO A 203 15.55 -19.35 12.93
N LEU A 204 14.69 -18.43 13.37
CA LEU A 204 14.26 -17.28 12.59
C LEU A 204 15.09 -16.03 12.97
N PRO A 205 15.30 -15.08 12.04
CA PRO A 205 16.00 -13.82 12.35
C PRO A 205 15.35 -12.99 13.45
N SER A 206 14.03 -13.14 13.65
CA SER A 206 13.25 -12.53 14.73
C SER A 206 13.60 -13.09 16.13
N GLY A 207 14.25 -14.25 16.19
CA GLY A 207 14.56 -15.00 17.42
C GLY A 207 13.56 -16.10 17.75
N GLU A 208 12.48 -16.22 16.99
CA GLU A 208 11.55 -17.35 17.05
C GLU A 208 12.17 -18.60 16.40
N LEU A 209 11.50 -19.74 16.51
CA LEU A 209 11.97 -21.00 15.94
C LEU A 209 10.86 -21.68 15.14
N ILE A 210 11.24 -22.41 14.10
CA ILE A 210 10.38 -23.38 13.42
C ILE A 210 10.79 -24.77 13.90
N LEU A 211 9.84 -25.50 14.48
CA LEU A 211 10.01 -26.88 14.95
C LEU A 211 9.22 -27.84 14.06
N GLY A 212 9.89 -28.85 13.51
CA GLY A 212 9.27 -29.84 12.63
C GLY A 212 8.46 -30.89 13.40
N LYS A 213 7.22 -31.13 13.00
CA LYS A 213 6.38 -32.22 13.50
C LYS A 213 5.65 -32.87 12.34
N ASP A 214 6.08 -34.06 11.94
CA ASP A 214 5.56 -34.74 10.76
C ASP A 214 5.69 -33.83 9.52
N ASN A 215 4.60 -33.48 8.85
CA ASN A 215 4.61 -32.56 7.71
C ASN A 215 4.25 -31.11 8.05
N ILE A 216 4.28 -30.73 9.34
CA ILE A 216 4.02 -29.34 9.76
C ILE A 216 5.24 -28.71 10.44
N GLY A 217 5.52 -27.45 10.13
CA GLY A 217 6.42 -26.59 10.89
C GLY A 217 5.62 -25.76 11.89
N ILE A 218 5.88 -25.93 13.18
CA ILE A 218 5.23 -25.18 14.25
C ILE A 218 6.16 -24.04 14.65
N LEU A 219 5.67 -22.80 14.57
CA LEU A 219 6.42 -21.64 15.06
C LEU A 219 6.28 -21.56 16.59
N VAL A 220 7.41 -21.38 17.26
CA VAL A 220 7.47 -21.20 18.72
C VAL A 220 8.34 -20.00 19.08
N ASP A 221 8.05 -19.39 20.22
CA ASP A 221 8.90 -18.36 20.81
C ASP A 221 10.18 -18.95 21.45
N GLN A 222 11.03 -18.07 21.98
CA GLN A 222 12.29 -18.44 22.67
C GLN A 222 12.08 -19.22 23.98
N THR A 223 10.83 -19.33 24.46
CA THR A 223 10.44 -20.11 25.64
C THR A 223 9.80 -21.45 25.26
N GLY A 224 9.60 -21.69 23.96
CA GLY A 224 8.97 -22.90 23.44
C GLY A 224 7.45 -22.83 23.39
N LYS A 225 6.84 -21.67 23.63
CA LYS A 225 5.38 -21.53 23.48
C LYS A 225 5.03 -21.40 22.00
N PRO A 226 4.04 -22.16 21.50
CA PRO A 226 3.60 -22.05 20.12
C PRO A 226 2.97 -20.69 19.87
N LEU A 227 3.35 -20.05 18.76
CA LEU A 227 2.73 -18.81 18.34
C LEU A 227 1.29 -19.07 17.85
N PRO A 228 0.36 -18.11 18.06
CA PRO A 228 -1.01 -18.23 17.58
C PRO A 228 -1.09 -18.16 16.04
N GLU A 229 -0.11 -17.50 15.42
CA GLU A 229 0.07 -17.43 13.98
C GLU A 229 0.52 -18.81 13.43
N GLY A 230 -0.10 -19.19 12.31
CA GLY A 230 -0.34 -20.58 11.93
C GLY A 230 0.88 -21.49 11.74
N ARG A 231 0.58 -22.75 11.48
CA ARG A 231 1.56 -23.79 11.19
C ARG A 231 1.89 -23.74 9.71
N ILE A 232 3.17 -23.94 9.37
CA ILE A 232 3.58 -24.12 7.98
C ILE A 232 3.23 -25.56 7.59
N CYS A 233 2.28 -25.75 6.69
CA CYS A 233 1.90 -27.07 6.20
C CYS A 233 2.75 -27.44 4.98
N TRP A 234 3.72 -28.33 5.17
CA TRP A 234 4.55 -28.87 4.10
C TRP A 234 3.84 -30.00 3.35
N SER A 235 4.22 -30.20 2.10
CA SER A 235 3.67 -31.30 1.29
C SER A 235 4.14 -32.67 1.82
N GLU A 236 5.38 -32.75 2.32
CA GLU A 236 5.98 -33.90 3.01
C GLU A 236 6.83 -33.39 4.19
N ALA A 237 7.28 -34.28 5.08
CA ALA A 237 8.15 -33.90 6.20
C ALA A 237 9.49 -33.36 5.68
N PRO A 238 9.84 -32.08 5.93
CA PRO A 238 11.10 -31.52 5.46
C PRO A 238 12.27 -32.13 6.24
N GLN A 239 13.36 -32.40 5.54
CA GLN A 239 14.62 -32.88 6.13
C GLN A 239 15.47 -31.71 6.64
N GLU A 240 15.44 -30.60 5.91
CA GLU A 240 16.15 -29.37 6.23
C GLU A 240 15.27 -28.18 5.80
N VAL A 241 15.36 -27.07 6.52
CA VAL A 241 14.70 -25.82 6.13
C VAL A 241 15.70 -24.68 6.31
N VAL A 242 15.89 -23.89 5.26
CA VAL A 242 16.69 -22.67 5.28
C VAL A 242 15.77 -21.47 5.12
N ILE A 243 16.07 -20.39 5.85
CA ILE A 243 15.32 -19.15 5.81
C ILE A 243 16.11 -18.10 5.05
N GLN A 244 15.56 -17.59 3.95
CA GLN A 244 16.16 -16.47 3.24
C GLN A 244 15.13 -15.37 3.05
N LYS A 245 15.41 -14.21 3.65
CA LYS A 245 14.50 -13.06 3.70
C LYS A 245 13.14 -13.46 4.29
N THR A 246 12.07 -13.39 3.50
CA THR A 246 10.69 -13.73 3.89
C THR A 246 10.26 -15.12 3.42
N TYR A 247 11.17 -15.93 2.89
CA TYR A 247 10.87 -17.26 2.38
C TYR A 247 11.48 -18.35 3.25
N ALA A 248 10.71 -19.43 3.43
CA ALA A 248 11.20 -20.69 3.97
C ALA A 248 11.37 -21.69 2.83
N ILE A 249 12.56 -22.28 2.74
CA ILE A 249 12.95 -23.20 1.68
C ILE A 249 13.16 -24.56 2.34
N GLY A 250 12.20 -25.45 2.14
CA GLY A 250 12.22 -26.81 2.67
C GLY A 250 12.79 -27.79 1.68
N LEU A 251 13.78 -28.55 2.12
CA LEU A 251 14.28 -29.73 1.45
C LEU A 251 13.36 -30.92 1.77
N LEU A 252 12.56 -31.34 0.79
CA LEU A 252 11.72 -32.52 0.90
C LEU A 252 12.35 -33.67 0.09
N PRO A 253 11.97 -34.94 0.34
CA PRO A 253 12.64 -36.10 -0.25
C PRO A 253 12.72 -36.12 -1.79
N ARG A 254 11.84 -35.38 -2.50
CA ARG A 254 11.72 -35.41 -3.97
C ARG A 254 11.74 -34.03 -4.64
N TYR A 255 11.69 -32.96 -3.87
CA TYR A 255 11.59 -31.60 -4.39
C TYR A 255 12.00 -30.60 -3.33
N VAL A 256 12.41 -29.42 -3.77
CA VAL A 256 12.60 -28.26 -2.91
C VAL A 256 11.30 -27.45 -2.94
N GLU A 257 10.75 -27.17 -1.77
CA GLU A 257 9.49 -26.45 -1.60
C GLU A 257 9.74 -25.08 -0.99
N ILE A 258 9.26 -24.02 -1.64
CA ILE A 258 9.48 -22.63 -1.24
C ILE A 258 8.14 -22.04 -0.80
N ARG A 259 8.06 -21.65 0.47
CA ARG A 259 6.89 -21.02 1.07
C ARG A 259 7.19 -19.60 1.51
N SER A 260 6.17 -18.75 1.42
CA SER A 260 6.22 -17.43 2.06
C SER A 260 6.05 -17.60 3.58
N LEU A 261 6.81 -16.84 4.37
CA LEU A 261 6.66 -16.77 5.82
C LEU A 261 5.49 -15.87 6.26
N ARG A 262 4.74 -15.33 5.31
CA ARG A 262 3.53 -14.55 5.57
C ARG A 262 2.34 -15.48 5.75
N VAL A 263 1.58 -15.32 6.83
CA VAL A 263 0.32 -16.05 7.08
C VAL A 263 -0.64 -15.88 5.89
N PRO A 264 -1.23 -16.97 5.34
CA PRO A 264 -1.29 -18.34 5.86
C PRO A 264 -0.18 -19.30 5.36
N TYR A 265 1.02 -18.78 5.08
CA TYR A 265 2.20 -19.51 4.59
C TYR A 265 1.99 -20.18 3.23
N PRO A 266 1.60 -19.41 2.20
CA PRO A 266 1.28 -19.98 0.91
C PRO A 266 2.50 -20.66 0.27
N LEU A 267 2.22 -21.75 -0.46
CA LEU A 267 3.17 -22.38 -1.37
C LEU A 267 3.40 -21.47 -2.57
N ILE A 268 4.65 -21.02 -2.74
CA ILE A 268 5.02 -20.14 -3.86
C ILE A 268 5.56 -20.96 -5.03
N GLN A 269 6.50 -21.86 -4.75
CA GLN A 269 7.25 -22.56 -5.76
C GLN A 269 7.63 -23.98 -5.31
N THR A 270 7.60 -24.91 -6.25
CA THR A 270 8.14 -26.25 -6.08
C THR A 270 9.16 -26.47 -7.19
N VAL A 271 10.38 -26.86 -6.83
CA VAL A 271 11.44 -27.18 -7.77
C VAL A 271 11.73 -28.67 -7.67
N VAL A 272 11.50 -29.39 -8.75
CA VAL A 272 11.73 -30.84 -8.78
C VAL A 272 13.20 -31.09 -9.04
N LEU A 273 13.91 -31.50 -7.99
CA LEU A 273 15.31 -31.92 -8.02
C LEU A 273 15.40 -33.26 -7.32
N GLN A 274 16.07 -34.23 -7.95
CA GLN A 274 16.29 -35.56 -7.38
C GLN A 274 17.60 -35.56 -6.58
N ASN A 275 17.70 -36.44 -5.58
CA ASN A 275 18.93 -36.67 -4.81
C ASN A 275 19.54 -35.39 -4.23
N VAL A 276 18.71 -34.44 -3.81
CA VAL A 276 19.18 -33.25 -3.08
C VAL A 276 19.53 -33.66 -1.66
N CYS A 277 20.73 -33.31 -1.22
CA CYS A 277 21.26 -33.70 0.07
C CYS A 277 21.28 -32.55 1.08
N HIS A 278 21.59 -31.32 0.65
CA HIS A 278 21.82 -30.19 1.56
C HIS A 278 21.39 -28.84 0.98
N LEU A 279 20.96 -27.93 1.85
CA LEU A 279 20.72 -26.52 1.57
C LEU A 279 21.72 -25.65 2.34
N ALA A 280 22.29 -24.65 1.70
CA ALA A 280 23.10 -23.63 2.37
C ALA A 280 22.66 -22.22 2.00
N GLN A 281 22.61 -21.34 2.99
CA GLN A 281 22.25 -19.94 2.79
C GLN A 281 23.47 -19.13 2.34
N SER A 282 23.33 -18.37 1.27
CA SER A 282 24.28 -17.33 0.88
C SER A 282 23.69 -15.94 1.11
N SER A 283 24.53 -14.91 0.97
CA SER A 283 24.10 -13.50 1.02
C SER A 283 23.09 -13.18 -0.09
N SER A 284 23.32 -13.71 -1.30
CA SER A 284 22.54 -13.36 -2.50
C SER A 284 21.68 -14.49 -3.08
N ALA A 285 21.90 -15.74 -2.68
CA ALA A 285 21.22 -16.92 -3.24
C ALA A 285 21.13 -18.06 -2.21
N ILE A 286 20.49 -19.16 -2.59
CA ILE A 286 20.53 -20.43 -1.82
C ILE A 286 21.32 -21.42 -2.64
N VAL A 287 22.28 -22.08 -1.99
CA VAL A 287 23.05 -23.15 -2.61
C VAL A 287 22.35 -24.47 -2.29
N VAL A 288 22.01 -25.23 -3.32
CA VAL A 288 21.33 -26.51 -3.23
C VAL A 288 22.27 -27.58 -3.75
N ALA A 289 22.76 -28.44 -2.86
CA ALA A 289 23.63 -29.54 -3.23
C ALA A 289 22.83 -30.82 -3.49
N GLN A 290 23.15 -31.47 -4.61
CA GLN A 290 22.83 -32.87 -4.88
C GLN A 290 24.07 -33.72 -4.61
N ASP A 291 23.96 -35.04 -4.83
CA ASP A 291 25.09 -35.95 -4.66
C ASP A 291 26.37 -35.46 -5.37
N ASN A 292 26.29 -35.06 -6.64
CA ASN A 292 27.48 -34.66 -7.43
C ASN A 292 27.31 -33.32 -8.17
N SER A 293 26.30 -32.53 -7.86
CA SER A 293 25.97 -31.29 -8.57
C SER A 293 25.50 -30.23 -7.60
N VAL A 294 25.66 -28.96 -7.98
CA VAL A 294 25.28 -27.82 -7.15
C VAL A 294 24.47 -26.84 -7.97
N TYR A 295 23.31 -26.48 -7.44
CA TYR A 295 22.41 -25.48 -7.99
C TYR A 295 22.46 -24.22 -7.14
N GLY A 296 22.43 -23.06 -7.78
CA GLY A 296 22.14 -21.79 -7.14
C GLY A 296 20.69 -21.42 -7.38
N PHE A 297 19.93 -21.19 -6.33
CA PHE A 297 18.59 -20.64 -6.40
C PHE A 297 18.72 -19.13 -6.22
N PHE A 298 18.60 -18.39 -7.31
CA PHE A 298 18.79 -16.95 -7.33
C PHE A 298 17.44 -16.24 -7.20
N PRO A 299 17.29 -15.25 -6.30
CA PRO A 299 16.03 -14.57 -6.09
C PRO A 299 15.62 -13.82 -7.36
N VAL A 300 14.39 -14.07 -7.82
CA VAL A 300 13.81 -13.35 -8.96
C VAL A 300 13.58 -11.90 -8.53
N PRO A 301 13.93 -10.89 -9.33
CA PRO A 301 13.65 -9.49 -8.98
C PRO A 301 12.16 -9.27 -8.70
N ILE A 302 11.83 -8.60 -7.59
CA ILE A 302 10.44 -8.40 -7.13
C ILE A 302 9.57 -7.79 -8.25
N GLY A 303 10.11 -6.81 -8.99
CA GLY A 303 9.40 -6.19 -10.10
C GLY A 303 8.92 -7.17 -11.19
N SER A 304 9.68 -8.23 -11.44
CA SER A 304 9.32 -9.30 -12.37
C SER A 304 8.29 -10.27 -11.79
N GLN A 305 8.27 -10.44 -10.46
CA GLN A 305 7.28 -11.26 -9.75
C GLN A 305 5.90 -10.59 -9.70
N LEU A 306 5.83 -9.25 -9.69
CA LEU A 306 4.57 -8.49 -9.62
C LEU A 306 3.69 -8.68 -10.86
N VAL A 307 4.28 -8.75 -12.06
CA VAL A 307 3.55 -8.85 -13.33
C VAL A 307 2.61 -10.08 -13.37
N PRO A 308 3.10 -11.32 -13.14
CA PRO A 308 2.23 -12.48 -13.14
C PRO A 308 1.21 -12.48 -12.01
N LEU A 309 1.55 -11.92 -10.83
CA LEU A 309 0.61 -11.79 -9.70
C LEU A 309 -0.57 -10.87 -10.04
N MET A 310 -0.28 -9.72 -10.67
CA MET A 310 -1.32 -8.80 -11.13
C MET A 310 -2.16 -9.41 -12.26
N ALA A 311 -1.54 -10.18 -13.16
CA ALA A 311 -2.24 -10.86 -14.24
C ALA A 311 -3.14 -12.00 -13.74
N SER A 312 -2.78 -12.68 -12.66
CA SER A 312 -3.57 -13.76 -12.06
C SER A 312 -4.64 -13.29 -11.07
N GLY A 313 -4.72 -11.97 -10.80
CA GLY A 313 -5.64 -11.41 -9.81
C GLY A 313 -5.18 -11.48 -8.35
N ASN A 314 -3.95 -11.91 -8.08
CA ASN A 314 -3.41 -12.05 -6.72
C ASN A 314 -2.79 -10.72 -6.23
N PHE A 315 -3.62 -9.68 -6.11
CA PHE A 315 -3.16 -8.33 -5.75
C PHE A 315 -2.70 -8.20 -4.30
N GLU A 316 -3.26 -8.97 -3.37
CA GLU A 316 -2.85 -8.94 -1.95
C GLU A 316 -1.40 -9.40 -1.78
N GLU A 317 -1.00 -10.47 -2.48
CA GLU A 317 0.38 -10.95 -2.49
C GLU A 317 1.29 -9.94 -3.22
N ALA A 318 0.82 -9.35 -4.32
CA ALA A 318 1.58 -8.29 -5.01
C ALA A 318 1.87 -7.10 -4.08
N LEU A 319 0.88 -6.63 -3.31
CA LEU A 319 1.07 -5.57 -2.31
C LEU A 319 2.01 -6.02 -1.18
N ALA A 320 1.93 -7.28 -0.75
CA ALA A 320 2.82 -7.83 0.25
C ALA A 320 4.28 -7.82 -0.21
N LEU A 321 4.54 -8.32 -1.42
CA LEU A 321 5.88 -8.30 -2.04
C LEU A 321 6.38 -6.86 -2.27
N CYS A 322 5.49 -5.93 -2.60
CA CYS A 322 5.86 -4.54 -2.80
C CYS A 322 6.45 -3.90 -1.53
N LYS A 323 6.03 -4.34 -0.34
CA LYS A 323 6.60 -3.85 0.94
C LYS A 323 8.05 -4.30 1.17
N MET A 324 8.58 -5.21 0.35
CA MET A 324 9.95 -5.71 0.45
C MET A 324 10.96 -4.91 -0.40
N PHE A 325 10.52 -3.90 -1.16
CA PHE A 325 11.45 -3.02 -1.85
C PHE A 325 12.24 -2.18 -0.85
N GLU A 326 13.56 -2.08 -1.06
CA GLU A 326 14.43 -1.24 -0.22
C GLU A 326 14.29 0.25 -0.57
N ASP A 327 14.03 0.57 -1.85
CA ASP A 327 13.81 1.93 -2.33
C ASP A 327 12.35 2.36 -2.14
N SER A 328 12.12 3.31 -1.23
CA SER A 328 10.80 3.84 -0.90
C SER A 328 10.09 4.53 -2.07
N ASN A 329 10.83 5.17 -2.98
CA ASN A 329 10.25 5.82 -4.16
C ASN A 329 9.76 4.78 -5.17
N LEU A 330 10.59 3.76 -5.42
CA LEU A 330 10.21 2.65 -6.30
C LEU A 330 9.04 1.85 -5.72
N GLN A 331 9.08 1.60 -4.41
CA GLN A 331 7.98 0.98 -3.66
C GLN A 331 6.68 1.74 -3.88
N SER A 332 6.64 3.04 -3.56
CA SER A 332 5.43 3.86 -3.70
C SER A 332 4.92 3.87 -5.14
N SER A 333 5.82 4.01 -6.13
CA SER A 333 5.43 3.99 -7.54
C SER A 333 4.80 2.65 -7.96
N LYS A 334 5.39 1.53 -7.55
CA LYS A 334 4.88 0.18 -7.86
C LYS A 334 3.59 -0.13 -7.10
N GLU A 335 3.49 0.28 -5.84
CA GLU A 335 2.30 0.13 -5.00
C GLU A 335 1.09 0.85 -5.61
N LYS A 336 1.28 2.08 -6.12
CA LYS A 336 0.25 2.81 -6.86
C LYS A 336 -0.23 2.05 -8.10
N LEU A 337 0.68 1.44 -8.87
CA LEU A 337 0.33 0.62 -10.04
C LEU A 337 -0.45 -0.65 -9.64
N ILE A 338 -0.08 -1.29 -8.53
CA ILE A 338 -0.80 -2.46 -8.01
C ILE A 338 -2.21 -2.06 -7.58
N HIS A 339 -2.37 -0.96 -6.86
CA HIS A 339 -3.68 -0.44 -6.46
C HIS A 339 -4.57 -0.07 -7.65
N ILE A 340 -4.02 0.52 -8.72
CA ILE A 340 -4.75 0.75 -9.98
C ILE A 340 -5.25 -0.57 -10.58
N GLY A 341 -4.37 -1.56 -10.68
CA GLY A 341 -4.70 -2.88 -11.21
C GLY A 341 -5.78 -3.57 -10.38
N TYR A 342 -5.65 -3.50 -9.06
CA TYR A 342 -6.58 -4.13 -8.12
C TYR A 342 -7.94 -3.46 -8.15
N ALA A 343 -7.99 -2.13 -8.14
CA ALA A 343 -9.22 -1.37 -8.26
C ALA A 343 -9.96 -1.72 -9.56
N ARG A 344 -9.26 -1.79 -10.70
CA ARG A 344 -9.85 -2.22 -11.97
C ARG A 344 -10.41 -3.64 -11.91
N HIS A 345 -9.67 -4.59 -11.34
CA HIS A 345 -10.11 -5.97 -11.21
C HIS A 345 -11.37 -6.10 -10.32
N LEU A 346 -11.41 -5.41 -9.18
CA LEU A 346 -12.58 -5.38 -8.30
C LEU A 346 -13.79 -4.73 -8.97
N PHE A 347 -13.55 -3.66 -9.74
CA PHE A 347 -14.59 -2.96 -10.50
C PHE A 347 -15.22 -3.85 -11.57
N GLU A 348 -14.40 -4.57 -12.35
CA GLU A 348 -14.87 -5.53 -13.36
C GLU A 348 -15.65 -6.71 -12.75
N ASN A 349 -15.37 -7.04 -11.48
CA ASN A 349 -16.06 -8.08 -10.71
C ASN A 349 -17.26 -7.56 -9.88
N GLY A 350 -17.65 -6.29 -10.02
CA GLY A 350 -18.82 -5.70 -9.33
C GLY A 350 -18.60 -5.32 -7.85
N ARG A 351 -17.38 -5.41 -7.32
CA ARG A 351 -17.04 -4.99 -5.94
C ARG A 351 -16.65 -3.51 -5.91
N TYR A 352 -17.62 -2.64 -6.16
CA TYR A 352 -17.36 -1.22 -6.40
C TYR A 352 -16.83 -0.45 -5.19
N GLU A 353 -17.35 -0.68 -3.98
CA GLU A 353 -16.89 0.00 -2.75
C GLU A 353 -15.38 -0.21 -2.52
N GLU A 354 -14.94 -1.47 -2.53
CA GLU A 354 -13.53 -1.81 -2.32
C GLU A 354 -12.63 -1.32 -3.48
N ALA A 355 -13.16 -1.33 -4.71
CA ALA A 355 -12.45 -0.73 -5.85
C ALA A 355 -12.16 0.76 -5.61
N MET A 356 -13.12 1.50 -5.04
CA MET A 356 -12.95 2.93 -4.75
C MET A 356 -11.89 3.17 -3.67
N ASP A 357 -11.83 2.34 -2.63
CA ASP A 357 -10.78 2.45 -1.61
C ASP A 357 -9.37 2.27 -2.21
N HIS A 358 -9.22 1.34 -3.16
CA HIS A 358 -7.95 1.17 -3.87
C HIS A 358 -7.65 2.30 -4.86
N PHE A 359 -8.65 2.88 -5.53
CA PHE A 359 -8.43 4.09 -6.33
C PHE A 359 -7.95 5.27 -5.46
N LEU A 360 -8.49 5.42 -4.25
CA LEU A 360 -7.99 6.43 -3.30
C LEU A 360 -6.54 6.18 -2.91
N ALA A 361 -6.21 4.94 -2.52
CA ALA A 361 -4.86 4.55 -2.11
C ALA A 361 -3.81 4.72 -3.22
N SER A 362 -4.19 4.51 -4.48
CA SER A 362 -3.30 4.70 -5.63
C SER A 362 -2.97 6.17 -5.97
N GLU A 363 -3.70 7.13 -5.39
CA GLU A 363 -3.63 8.55 -5.75
C GLU A 363 -3.83 8.83 -7.25
N VAL A 364 -4.58 7.96 -7.94
CA VAL A 364 -4.92 8.17 -9.36
C VAL A 364 -5.71 9.45 -9.54
N ASP A 365 -5.42 10.12 -10.65
CA ASP A 365 -6.20 11.25 -11.12
C ASP A 365 -7.68 10.85 -11.26
N ILE A 366 -8.55 11.54 -10.54
CA ILE A 366 -9.98 11.25 -10.49
C ILE A 366 -10.63 11.28 -11.88
N THR A 367 -10.11 12.10 -12.81
CA THR A 367 -10.61 12.16 -14.20
C THR A 367 -10.50 10.81 -14.90
N ARG A 368 -9.46 10.02 -14.61
CA ARG A 368 -9.30 8.65 -15.14
C ARG A 368 -10.33 7.68 -14.60
N VAL A 369 -10.75 7.86 -13.34
CA VAL A 369 -11.83 7.07 -12.74
C VAL A 369 -13.16 7.50 -13.35
N LEU A 370 -13.44 8.79 -13.42
CA LEU A 370 -14.67 9.35 -13.99
C LEU A 370 -14.87 9.02 -15.47
N CYS A 371 -13.79 8.91 -16.25
CA CYS A 371 -13.87 8.45 -17.64
C CYS A 371 -14.47 7.05 -17.80
N ARG A 372 -14.53 6.25 -16.73
CA ARG A 372 -15.18 4.92 -16.71
C ARG A 372 -16.70 4.98 -16.58
N TYR A 373 -17.27 6.15 -16.28
CA TYR A 373 -18.70 6.38 -16.08
C TYR A 373 -19.30 7.15 -17.27
N PRO A 374 -19.94 6.48 -18.24
CA PRO A 374 -20.51 7.15 -19.41
C PRO A 374 -21.65 8.12 -19.06
N SER A 375 -22.34 7.86 -17.95
CA SER A 375 -23.44 8.67 -17.40
C SER A 375 -22.97 10.01 -16.82
N ILE A 376 -21.66 10.20 -16.59
CA ILE A 376 -21.11 11.42 -16.01
C ILE A 376 -20.47 12.29 -17.10
N ILE A 377 -20.96 13.52 -17.17
CA ILE A 377 -20.50 14.56 -18.08
C ILE A 377 -19.44 15.39 -17.35
N LEU A 378 -18.24 15.47 -17.93
CA LEU A 378 -17.13 16.23 -17.35
C LEU A 378 -16.99 17.61 -18.02
N PRO A 379 -16.62 18.66 -17.26
CA PRO A 379 -16.27 19.96 -17.81
C PRO A 379 -15.20 19.87 -18.90
N LYS A 380 -15.30 20.72 -19.93
CA LYS A 380 -14.28 20.84 -20.99
C LYS A 380 -13.09 21.68 -20.50
N THR A 381 -12.39 21.21 -19.48
CA THR A 381 -11.14 21.85 -19.01
C THR A 381 -9.91 21.18 -19.64
N THR A 382 -8.76 21.87 -19.56
CA THR A 382 -7.59 21.76 -20.45
C THR A 382 -6.88 20.38 -20.53
N TRP A 383 -7.28 19.38 -19.74
CA TRP A 383 -6.62 18.07 -19.73
C TRP A 383 -7.56 16.91 -19.36
N VAL A 384 -8.55 16.61 -20.19
CA VAL A 384 -9.32 15.36 -20.06
C VAL A 384 -8.65 14.24 -20.88
N PRO A 385 -8.19 13.14 -20.26
CA PRO A 385 -7.69 11.97 -20.99
C PRO A 385 -8.77 11.45 -21.95
N LYS A 386 -8.38 11.14 -23.20
CA LYS A 386 -9.31 10.64 -24.22
C LYS A 386 -10.05 9.39 -23.68
N ARG A 387 -11.38 9.42 -23.68
CA ARG A 387 -12.22 8.27 -23.27
C ARG A 387 -11.76 7.02 -24.00
N GLU A 388 -11.25 6.05 -23.26
CA GLU A 388 -10.83 4.76 -23.79
C GLU A 388 -12.11 3.96 -24.07
N LYS A 389 -12.29 3.47 -25.31
CA LYS A 389 -13.47 2.69 -25.71
C LYS A 389 -13.40 1.29 -25.10
N LEU A 390 -13.61 1.18 -23.79
CA LEU A 390 -13.85 -0.11 -23.15
C LEU A 390 -15.32 -0.52 -23.29
N PRO A 391 -15.62 -1.82 -23.34
CA PRO A 391 -17.00 -2.31 -23.32
C PRO A 391 -17.72 -1.76 -22.07
N PRO A 392 -18.99 -1.36 -22.19
CA PRO A 392 -19.74 -0.84 -21.05
C PRO A 392 -19.80 -1.91 -19.95
N PRO A 393 -19.65 -1.51 -18.67
CA PRO A 393 -19.82 -2.43 -17.56
C PRO A 393 -21.18 -3.12 -17.68
N HIS A 394 -21.18 -4.45 -17.59
CA HIS A 394 -22.40 -5.23 -17.52
C HIS A 394 -23.08 -4.89 -16.19
N SER A 395 -24.22 -4.17 -16.28
CA SER A 395 -25.01 -3.55 -15.20
C SER A 395 -24.48 -2.20 -14.70
N GLN A 396 -24.99 -1.11 -15.28
CA GLN A 396 -24.99 0.23 -14.65
C GLN A 396 -25.91 0.16 -13.42
N GLY A 397 -25.35 -0.28 -12.29
CA GLY A 397 -26.09 -0.49 -11.06
C GLY A 397 -26.16 0.78 -10.21
N LEU A 398 -27.20 0.85 -9.36
CA LEU A 398 -27.30 1.85 -8.28
C LEU A 398 -26.08 1.78 -7.34
N ASP A 399 -25.56 0.57 -7.12
CA ASP A 399 -24.42 0.30 -6.24
C ASP A 399 -23.10 0.90 -6.76
N GLU A 400 -22.91 0.90 -8.09
CA GLU A 400 -21.74 1.48 -8.75
C GLU A 400 -21.66 3.00 -8.53
N HIS A 401 -22.79 3.69 -8.70
CA HIS A 401 -22.88 5.14 -8.51
C HIS A 401 -22.82 5.51 -7.01
N SER A 402 -23.37 4.67 -6.12
CA SER A 402 -23.27 4.86 -4.66
C SER A 402 -21.81 4.81 -4.18
N ALA A 403 -21.01 3.87 -4.68
CA ALA A 403 -19.58 3.80 -4.37
C ALA A 403 -18.83 5.04 -4.88
N LEU A 404 -19.16 5.52 -6.08
CA LEU A 404 -18.57 6.73 -6.64
C LEU A 404 -18.87 7.98 -5.80
N VAL A 405 -20.08 8.14 -5.28
CA VAL A 405 -20.43 9.25 -4.39
C VAL A 405 -19.47 9.32 -3.19
N LYS A 406 -19.22 8.18 -2.54
CA LYS A 406 -18.28 8.10 -1.40
C LYS A 406 -16.86 8.49 -1.79
N LEU A 407 -16.38 8.01 -2.94
CA LEU A 407 -15.08 8.37 -3.49
C LEU A 407 -14.94 9.88 -3.67
N LEU A 408 -15.93 10.49 -4.35
CA LEU A 408 -15.95 11.91 -4.69
C LEU A 408 -16.01 12.77 -3.42
N GLN A 409 -16.84 12.42 -2.44
CA GLN A 409 -16.91 13.12 -1.15
C GLN A 409 -15.55 13.11 -0.43
N LYS A 410 -14.87 11.96 -0.37
CA LYS A 410 -13.56 11.83 0.29
C LYS A 410 -12.46 12.64 -0.42
N LYS A 411 -12.45 12.65 -1.76
CA LYS A 411 -11.51 13.48 -2.54
C LYS A 411 -11.83 14.98 -2.43
N ARG A 412 -13.11 15.34 -2.43
CA ARG A 412 -13.59 16.72 -2.28
C ARG A 412 -13.08 17.36 -0.99
N CYS A 413 -13.20 16.67 0.16
CA CYS A 413 -12.69 17.20 1.44
C CYS A 413 -11.20 17.54 1.37
N SER A 414 -10.39 16.69 0.72
CA SER A 414 -8.95 16.92 0.60
C SER A 414 -8.56 18.09 -0.32
N ILE A 415 -9.42 18.45 -1.28
CA ILE A 415 -9.13 19.51 -2.27
C ILE A 415 -9.69 20.85 -1.82
N ILE A 416 -10.89 20.90 -1.23
CA ILE A 416 -11.49 22.16 -0.77
C ILE A 416 -10.63 22.84 0.31
N GLU A 417 -9.98 22.07 1.19
CA GLU A 417 -9.02 22.61 2.17
C GLU A 417 -7.81 23.30 1.51
N LYS A 418 -7.49 22.97 0.26
CA LYS A 418 -6.34 23.49 -0.49
C LYS A 418 -6.68 24.65 -1.41
N VAL A 419 -7.98 24.90 -1.67
CA VAL A 419 -8.40 26.04 -2.48
C VAL A 419 -8.30 27.29 -1.60
N PRO A 420 -7.50 28.31 -1.97
CA PRO A 420 -7.43 29.55 -1.20
C PRO A 420 -8.82 30.21 -1.21
N THR A 421 -9.37 30.48 -0.03
CA THR A 421 -10.59 31.27 0.13
C THR A 421 -10.33 32.67 -0.46
N GLU A 422 -11.21 33.12 -1.35
CA GLU A 422 -11.09 34.34 -2.19
C GLU A 422 -10.87 35.68 -1.43
N GLY A 423 -10.69 35.68 -0.12
CA GLY A 423 -10.56 36.89 0.69
C GLY A 423 -9.14 37.45 0.93
N THR A 424 -8.06 36.78 0.52
CA THR A 424 -6.69 37.18 0.94
C THR A 424 -5.71 37.51 -0.17
N GLU A 425 -6.02 37.34 -1.45
CA GLU A 425 -5.04 37.63 -2.53
C GLU A 425 -5.21 39.00 -3.19
N GLU A 426 -6.38 39.64 -3.13
CA GLU A 426 -6.56 41.00 -3.67
C GLU A 426 -6.03 42.10 -2.72
N MET A 427 -5.97 41.83 -1.41
CA MET A 427 -5.59 42.83 -0.41
C MET A 427 -4.12 42.77 0.05
N VAL A 428 -3.37 41.74 -0.34
CA VAL A 428 -1.98 41.53 0.13
C VAL A 428 -0.94 41.97 -0.90
N LEU A 429 -1.31 42.19 -2.17
CA LEU A 429 -0.41 42.74 -3.18
C LEU A 429 -0.16 44.25 -3.03
N ASP A 430 -1.09 44.99 -2.40
CA ASP A 430 -0.99 46.45 -2.26
C ASP A 430 -0.42 46.93 -0.91
N ALA A 431 -0.26 46.05 0.09
CA ALA A 431 0.00 46.47 1.48
C ALA A 431 1.43 46.20 2.00
N VAL A 432 2.35 45.61 1.23
CA VAL A 432 3.74 45.40 1.67
C VAL A 432 4.73 45.93 0.63
N GLY A 433 4.68 47.24 0.42
CA GLY A 433 5.86 48.02 0.10
C GLY A 433 6.62 48.33 1.40
N ASP A 434 7.93 48.15 1.34
CA ASP A 434 8.94 48.55 2.33
C ASP A 434 9.12 47.71 3.62
N SER A 435 10.20 46.92 3.62
CA SER A 435 11.31 46.96 4.61
C SER A 435 11.70 45.60 5.23
N ILE A 436 13.00 45.30 5.08
CA ILE A 436 13.92 44.39 5.84
C ILE A 436 13.84 42.86 5.58
N PRO A 437 14.94 42.07 5.79
CA PRO A 437 15.75 41.52 4.70
C PRO A 437 16.06 40.00 4.79
N SER A 438 16.40 39.41 3.64
CA SER A 438 17.42 38.37 3.39
C SER A 438 17.98 37.54 4.57
N TYR A 439 17.70 36.22 4.56
CA TYR A 439 18.76 35.20 4.55
C TYR A 439 18.36 33.96 3.75
N ASP A 440 19.36 33.48 3.01
CA ASP A 440 19.42 32.46 1.97
C ASP A 440 18.68 31.12 2.20
N ILE A 441 18.18 30.53 1.11
CA ILE A 441 18.84 29.40 0.42
C ILE A 441 18.57 29.51 -1.09
N ASN A 442 19.64 29.89 -1.81
CA ASN A 442 19.85 29.62 -3.24
C ASN A 442 19.82 28.09 -3.47
N TRP A 443 19.21 27.53 -4.52
CA TRP A 443 19.81 27.35 -5.86
C TRP A 443 19.05 26.17 -6.53
N PHE A 444 18.48 26.27 -7.74
CA PHE A 444 19.18 26.26 -9.04
C PHE A 444 18.49 27.17 -10.08
N LYS A 445 19.22 28.16 -10.58
CA LYS A 445 19.12 28.73 -11.94
C LYS A 445 20.06 27.85 -12.82
N ARG A 446 19.76 27.41 -14.05
CA ARG A 446 19.56 28.14 -15.33
C ARG A 446 19.45 27.03 -16.40
N THR A 447 18.59 27.03 -17.43
CA THR A 447 18.65 27.92 -18.61
C THR A 447 17.37 27.84 -19.47
N ASN A 448 16.78 29.02 -19.73
CA ASN A 448 16.07 29.52 -20.93
C ASN A 448 15.24 28.58 -21.85
N LYS A 449 13.89 28.67 -21.79
CA LYS A 449 13.04 29.58 -22.61
C LYS A 449 11.55 29.22 -22.44
N ARG A 450 10.77 30.19 -21.92
CA ARG A 450 9.30 30.33 -22.02
C ARG A 450 8.45 29.07 -21.82
N ARG A 451 8.12 28.75 -20.56
CA ARG A 451 6.78 28.22 -20.23
C ARG A 451 6.25 28.97 -19.02
N ALA A 452 5.02 29.42 -19.17
CA ALA A 452 4.29 30.24 -18.23
C ALA A 452 4.23 29.59 -16.85
N ILE A 453 4.46 30.41 -15.83
CA ILE A 453 4.07 30.14 -14.46
C ILE A 453 2.54 30.21 -14.47
N ILE A 454 1.89 29.06 -14.67
CA ILE A 454 0.45 28.92 -14.42
C ILE A 454 0.30 28.89 -12.90
N SER A 455 -0.50 29.80 -12.36
CA SER A 455 -0.75 29.92 -10.93
C SER A 455 -1.28 28.59 -10.40
N PHE A 456 -0.65 28.05 -9.35
CA PHE A 456 -1.05 26.81 -8.69
C PHE A 456 -2.58 26.79 -8.46
N SER A 457 -3.14 27.90 -7.95
CA SER A 457 -4.57 28.10 -7.64
C SER A 457 -5.58 27.79 -8.75
N SER A 458 -5.16 27.75 -10.02
CA SER A 458 -6.05 27.40 -11.13
C SER A 458 -6.32 25.90 -11.20
N VAL A 459 -5.33 25.06 -10.85
CA VAL A 459 -5.44 23.61 -10.99
C VAL A 459 -6.35 23.04 -9.89
N GLU A 460 -6.23 23.50 -8.64
CA GLU A 460 -7.12 23.03 -7.57
C GLU A 460 -8.57 23.47 -7.81
N ARG A 461 -8.80 24.67 -8.36
CA ARG A 461 -10.14 25.14 -8.74
C ARG A 461 -10.74 24.34 -9.89
N ASP A 462 -9.97 24.03 -10.93
CA ASP A 462 -10.41 23.18 -12.05
C ASP A 462 -10.79 21.79 -11.53
N MET A 463 -10.00 21.23 -10.61
CA MET A 463 -10.27 19.93 -10.00
C MET A 463 -11.50 19.96 -9.08
N ALA A 464 -11.70 21.03 -8.31
CA ALA A 464 -12.90 21.24 -7.51
C ALA A 464 -14.15 21.31 -8.39
N THR A 465 -14.05 21.99 -9.54
CA THR A 465 -15.14 22.08 -10.53
C THR A 465 -15.52 20.71 -11.08
N ILE A 466 -14.52 19.92 -11.47
CA ILE A 466 -14.73 18.55 -11.97
C ILE A 466 -15.39 17.68 -10.88
N LEU A 467 -14.91 17.76 -9.64
CA LEU A 467 -15.40 16.94 -8.53
C LEU A 467 -16.84 17.28 -8.15
N ASP A 468 -17.16 18.56 -7.98
CA ASP A 468 -18.48 19.00 -7.56
C ASP A 468 -19.53 18.73 -8.64
N THR A 469 -19.18 18.97 -9.92
CA THR A 469 -20.06 18.65 -11.06
C THR A 469 -20.32 17.14 -11.16
N ALA A 470 -19.29 16.31 -11.01
CA ALA A 470 -19.45 14.86 -11.04
C ALA A 470 -20.21 14.33 -9.81
N LEU A 471 -19.99 14.92 -8.63
CA LEU A 471 -20.66 14.53 -7.38
C LEU A 471 -22.16 14.83 -7.44
N LEU A 472 -22.54 16.00 -7.96
CA LEU A 472 -23.95 16.35 -8.16
C LEU A 472 -24.64 15.32 -9.07
N GLN A 473 -24.04 14.99 -10.20
CA GLN A 473 -24.57 14.00 -11.13
C GLN A 473 -24.70 12.61 -10.49
N ALA A 474 -23.67 12.15 -9.77
CA ALA A 474 -23.70 10.85 -9.08
C ALA A 474 -24.77 10.79 -7.97
N LEU A 475 -25.02 11.89 -7.25
CA LEU A 475 -26.09 11.98 -6.25
C LEU A 475 -27.48 11.90 -6.88
N LEU A 476 -27.69 12.55 -8.02
CA LEU A 476 -28.95 12.48 -8.76
C LEU A 476 -29.21 11.07 -9.30
N LEU A 477 -28.20 10.44 -9.90
CA LEU A 477 -28.28 9.07 -10.42
C LEU A 477 -28.54 8.03 -9.33
N THR A 478 -28.18 8.32 -8.08
CA THR A 478 -28.46 7.45 -6.92
C THR A 478 -29.79 7.75 -6.22
N GLY A 479 -30.58 8.71 -6.73
CA GLY A 479 -31.85 9.12 -6.11
C GLY A 479 -31.68 9.92 -4.82
N ARG A 480 -30.48 10.41 -4.50
CA ARG A 480 -30.15 11.16 -3.28
C ARG A 480 -30.32 12.67 -3.50
N SER A 481 -31.51 13.09 -3.95
CA SER A 481 -31.80 14.49 -4.31
C SER A 481 -31.69 15.48 -3.14
N SER A 482 -31.97 15.04 -1.90
CA SER A 482 -31.78 15.88 -0.71
C SER A 482 -30.31 16.24 -0.45
N ALA A 483 -29.40 15.28 -0.62
CA ALA A 483 -27.96 15.49 -0.47
C ALA A 483 -27.39 16.37 -1.60
N ALA A 484 -27.96 16.29 -2.80
CA ALA A 484 -27.63 17.18 -3.91
C ALA A 484 -27.98 18.65 -3.59
N VAL A 485 -29.14 18.90 -2.98
CA VAL A 485 -29.53 20.25 -2.52
C VAL A 485 -28.60 20.74 -1.40
N GLU A 486 -28.22 19.87 -0.47
CA GLU A 486 -27.29 20.22 0.61
C GLU A 486 -25.90 20.60 0.08
N LEU A 487 -25.40 19.88 -0.93
CA LEU A 487 -24.15 20.21 -1.60
C LEU A 487 -24.18 21.62 -2.20
N LEU A 488 -25.27 21.97 -2.90
CA LEU A 488 -25.44 23.29 -3.55
C LEU A 488 -25.63 24.44 -2.55
N LYS A 489 -26.19 24.17 -1.37
CA LYS A 489 -26.24 25.15 -0.26
C LYS A 489 -24.87 25.46 0.32
N SER A 490 -23.94 24.51 0.23
CA SER A 490 -22.56 24.67 0.71
C SER A 490 -21.67 25.34 -0.34
N LEU A 491 -20.46 25.74 0.05
CA LEU A 491 -19.44 26.24 -0.88
C LEU A 491 -19.20 25.17 -1.96
N ASN A 492 -19.54 25.47 -3.21
CA ASN A 492 -19.47 24.55 -4.33
C ASN A 492 -18.87 25.22 -5.57
N TYR A 493 -18.22 24.42 -6.41
CA TYR A 493 -17.57 24.85 -7.66
C TYR A 493 -18.25 24.24 -8.90
N CYS A 494 -19.52 23.86 -8.81
CA CYS A 494 -20.24 23.18 -9.89
C CYS A 494 -20.19 23.95 -11.23
N ASP A 495 -19.96 23.25 -12.34
CA ASP A 495 -20.11 23.84 -13.69
C ASP A 495 -21.59 24.08 -13.96
N VAL A 496 -21.97 25.37 -13.94
CA VAL A 496 -23.37 25.81 -14.05
C VAL A 496 -24.04 25.27 -15.30
N LYS A 497 -23.35 25.26 -16.45
CA LYS A 497 -23.97 24.89 -17.73
C LYS A 497 -24.33 23.42 -17.77
N ILE A 498 -23.39 22.57 -17.34
CA ILE A 498 -23.61 21.11 -17.32
C ILE A 498 -24.68 20.75 -16.29
N CYS A 499 -24.61 21.36 -15.10
CA CYS A 499 -25.56 21.08 -14.03
C CYS A 499 -26.97 21.58 -14.38
N GLU A 500 -27.11 22.72 -15.05
CA GLU A 500 -28.39 23.26 -15.53
C GLU A 500 -29.08 22.31 -16.50
N GLU A 501 -28.38 21.85 -17.55
CA GLU A 501 -28.93 20.91 -18.55
C GLU A 501 -29.45 19.63 -17.87
N ILE A 502 -28.65 19.03 -16.98
CA ILE A 502 -28.99 17.76 -16.31
C ILE A 502 -30.14 17.92 -15.32
N LEU A 503 -30.17 19.03 -14.56
CA LEU A 503 -31.24 19.30 -13.58
C LEU A 503 -32.57 19.60 -14.26
N GLN A 504 -32.55 20.29 -15.41
CA GLN A 504 -33.74 20.52 -16.25
C GLN A 504 -34.27 19.21 -16.82
N GLU A 505 -33.41 18.39 -17.44
CA GLU A 505 -33.79 17.08 -18.00
C GLU A 505 -34.37 16.13 -16.94
N SER A 506 -33.81 16.14 -15.73
CA SER A 506 -34.25 15.27 -14.64
C SER A 506 -35.40 15.84 -13.79
N SER A 507 -35.95 17.01 -14.13
CA SER A 507 -37.05 17.69 -13.41
C SER A 507 -36.77 17.97 -11.90
N HIS A 508 -35.50 18.16 -11.52
CA HIS A 508 -35.09 18.46 -10.14
C HIS A 508 -35.01 19.97 -9.88
N TYR A 509 -36.15 20.65 -9.94
CA TYR A 509 -36.23 22.12 -9.88
C TYR A 509 -35.76 22.74 -8.56
N THR A 510 -35.87 22.03 -7.43
CA THR A 510 -35.39 22.54 -6.13
C THR A 510 -33.86 22.66 -6.06
N ALA A 511 -33.15 21.70 -6.64
CA ALA A 511 -31.70 21.78 -6.77
C ALA A 511 -31.28 22.85 -7.79
N LEU A 512 -32.03 23.02 -8.88
CA LEU A 512 -31.76 24.05 -9.89
C LEU A 512 -31.87 25.47 -9.32
N LEU A 513 -32.88 25.74 -8.49
CA LEU A 513 -33.03 27.03 -7.83
C LEU A 513 -31.88 27.33 -6.85
N GLU A 514 -31.39 26.32 -6.14
CA GLU A 514 -30.24 26.49 -5.25
C GLU A 514 -28.94 26.70 -6.04
N LEU A 515 -28.76 26.02 -7.18
CA LEU A 515 -27.61 26.25 -8.08
C LEU A 515 -27.56 27.69 -8.60
N TYR A 516 -28.69 28.24 -9.05
CA TYR A 516 -28.73 29.64 -9.49
C TYR A 516 -28.49 30.62 -8.34
N LYS A 517 -28.99 30.28 -7.14
CA LYS A 517 -28.75 31.09 -5.95
C LYS A 517 -27.28 31.09 -5.55
N SER A 518 -26.59 29.94 -5.59
CA SER A 518 -25.17 29.86 -5.25
C SER A 518 -24.26 30.57 -6.28
N ASN A 519 -24.76 30.86 -7.48
CA ASN A 519 -24.03 31.53 -8.56
C ASN A 519 -24.54 32.96 -8.88
N SER A 520 -25.38 33.56 -8.02
CA SER A 520 -26.00 34.89 -8.22
C SER A 520 -26.78 35.07 -9.54
N MET A 521 -27.25 33.98 -10.15
CA MET A 521 -28.01 33.99 -11.41
C MET A 521 -29.52 34.12 -11.19
N HIS A 522 -29.93 35.17 -10.49
CA HIS A 522 -31.31 35.36 -10.02
C HIS A 522 -32.34 35.55 -11.15
N SER A 523 -31.93 36.10 -12.30
CA SER A 523 -32.82 36.28 -13.45
C SER A 523 -33.29 34.96 -14.05
N GLU A 524 -32.40 33.98 -14.18
CA GLU A 524 -32.74 32.66 -14.73
C GLU A 524 -33.56 31.84 -13.73
N ALA A 525 -33.28 31.98 -12.42
CA ALA A 525 -34.09 31.38 -11.37
C ALA A 525 -35.55 31.83 -11.44
N LEU A 526 -35.80 33.12 -11.68
CA LEU A 526 -37.15 33.66 -11.82
C LEU A 526 -37.87 33.15 -13.09
N LYS A 527 -37.14 32.98 -14.22
CA LYS A 527 -37.72 32.36 -15.43
C LYS A 527 -38.16 30.92 -15.20
N VAL A 528 -37.37 30.13 -14.46
CA VAL A 528 -37.71 28.75 -14.12
C VAL A 528 -38.92 28.70 -13.18
N LEU A 529 -38.99 29.58 -12.19
CA LEU A 529 -40.17 29.69 -11.31
C LEU A 529 -41.44 30.05 -12.09
N HIS A 530 -41.35 30.96 -13.06
CA HIS A 530 -42.45 31.33 -13.95
C HIS A 530 -42.90 30.15 -14.83
N HIS A 531 -41.95 29.42 -15.42
CA HIS A 531 -42.27 28.25 -16.25
C HIS A 531 -42.95 27.11 -15.47
N LEU A 532 -42.60 26.94 -14.18
CA LEU A 532 -43.25 26.01 -13.26
C LEU A 532 -44.66 26.44 -12.83
N GLU A 533 -44.93 27.75 -12.85
CA GLU A 533 -46.24 28.33 -12.59
C GLU A 533 -47.15 28.18 -13.81
N GLU A 534 -46.65 28.44 -15.02
CA GLU A 534 -47.39 28.26 -16.27
C GLU A 534 -47.74 26.78 -16.55
N SER A 535 -46.85 25.83 -16.26
CA SER A 535 -47.08 24.39 -16.48
C SER A 535 -48.15 23.78 -15.54
N LYS A 536 -48.42 24.41 -14.39
CA LYS A 536 -49.57 24.05 -13.55
C LYS A 536 -50.92 24.42 -14.17
N SER A 537 -50.94 25.44 -15.03
CA SER A 537 -52.18 25.90 -15.66
C SER A 537 -52.66 24.94 -16.75
N SER A 538 -51.82 24.01 -17.23
CA SER A 538 -52.08 23.21 -18.43
C SER A 538 -52.19 21.68 -18.25
N GLU A 539 -51.66 21.02 -17.21
CA GLU A 539 -51.78 19.55 -17.10
C GLU A 539 -52.29 19.01 -15.75
N SER A 540 -53.43 18.32 -15.83
CA SER A 540 -53.93 17.38 -14.83
C SER A 540 -53.63 15.94 -15.28
N LYS A 541 -52.50 15.35 -14.87
CA LYS A 541 -52.35 13.91 -14.51
C LYS A 541 -50.89 13.45 -14.28
N ALA A 542 -50.74 12.74 -13.15
CA ALA A 542 -49.85 11.59 -12.83
C ALA A 542 -48.31 11.77 -12.70
N GLY A 543 -47.80 11.44 -11.51
CA GLY A 543 -46.37 11.23 -11.18
C GLY A 543 -45.88 12.15 -10.05
N PRO A 544 -44.93 11.74 -9.17
CA PRO A 544 -44.51 12.53 -8.02
C PRO A 544 -43.57 13.66 -8.45
N ALA A 545 -44.08 14.59 -9.27
CA ALA A 545 -43.42 15.86 -9.51
C ALA A 545 -43.64 16.76 -8.30
N GLN A 546 -42.55 17.30 -7.76
CA GLN A 546 -42.53 18.14 -6.58
C GLN A 546 -43.54 19.30 -6.76
N LYS A 547 -44.62 19.29 -5.96
CA LYS A 547 -45.69 20.28 -6.07
C LYS A 547 -45.11 21.67 -5.77
N PHE A 548 -45.01 22.51 -6.79
CA PHE A 548 -44.70 23.92 -6.67
C PHE A 548 -45.64 24.57 -5.64
N LYS A 549 -45.11 25.45 -4.80
CA LYS A 549 -45.87 26.19 -3.78
C LYS A 549 -45.57 27.67 -4.01
N PRO A 550 -46.57 28.57 -4.12
CA PRO A 550 -46.34 30.01 -4.29
C PRO A 550 -45.42 30.61 -3.22
N GLU A 551 -45.40 29.98 -2.04
CA GLU A 551 -44.51 30.30 -0.94
C GLU A 551 -43.02 30.17 -1.30
N MET A 552 -42.64 29.33 -2.28
CA MET A 552 -41.26 29.15 -2.72
C MET A 552 -40.69 30.37 -3.45
N ILE A 553 -41.53 31.11 -4.19
CA ILE A 553 -41.13 32.39 -4.81
C ILE A 553 -40.84 33.41 -3.71
N ILE A 554 -41.75 33.50 -2.74
CA ILE A 554 -41.64 34.43 -1.60
C ILE A 554 -40.43 34.07 -0.71
N GLU A 555 -40.18 32.78 -0.48
CA GLU A 555 -39.05 32.28 0.31
C GLU A 555 -37.70 32.50 -0.41
N TYR A 556 -37.65 32.31 -1.74
CA TYR A 556 -36.47 32.62 -2.56
C TYR A 556 -36.15 34.12 -2.52
N LEU A 557 -37.16 34.98 -2.65
CA LEU A 557 -37.05 36.45 -2.59
C LEU A 557 -36.66 36.96 -1.20
N LYS A 558 -37.10 36.30 -0.11
CA LYS A 558 -36.74 36.66 1.28
C LYS A 558 -35.26 36.47 1.61
N VAL A 559 -34.62 35.47 1.00
CA VAL A 559 -33.21 35.12 1.29
C VAL A 559 -32.23 35.97 0.49
N CYS A 560 -32.62 36.46 -0.69
CA CYS A 560 -31.79 37.29 -1.57
C CYS A 560 -31.90 38.78 -1.17
N ASN A 561 -31.48 39.12 0.04
CA ASN A 561 -31.57 40.51 0.52
C ASN A 561 -30.43 41.34 -0.10
N LEU A 562 -30.79 42.25 -1.02
CA LEU A 562 -30.06 43.42 -1.59
C LEU A 562 -29.76 43.43 -3.10
N GLU A 563 -29.58 42.31 -3.81
CA GLU A 563 -29.28 42.34 -5.27
C GLU A 563 -30.53 42.43 -6.18
N LEU A 564 -31.72 42.22 -5.61
CA LEU A 564 -32.98 42.10 -6.35
C LEU A 564 -33.64 43.41 -6.77
N MET A 565 -33.22 44.59 -6.26
CA MET A 565 -33.88 45.85 -6.63
C MET A 565 -33.80 46.15 -8.13
N GLY A 566 -32.75 45.70 -8.82
CA GLY A 566 -32.64 45.83 -10.28
C GLY A 566 -33.41 44.76 -11.06
N VAL A 567 -33.41 43.51 -10.58
CA VAL A 567 -33.99 42.36 -11.32
C VAL A 567 -35.51 42.30 -11.17
N VAL A 568 -36.06 42.65 -10.00
CA VAL A 568 -37.52 42.76 -9.79
C VAL A 568 -38.11 43.88 -10.67
N VAL A 569 -37.35 44.96 -10.87
CA VAL A 569 -37.74 46.07 -11.74
C VAL A 569 -37.65 45.67 -13.22
N ALA A 570 -36.60 44.96 -13.65
CA ALA A 570 -36.50 44.47 -15.02
C ALA A 570 -37.58 43.44 -15.38
N PHE A 571 -38.00 42.60 -14.42
CA PHE A 571 -39.13 41.67 -14.63
C PHE A 571 -40.50 42.35 -14.57
N SER A 572 -40.60 43.54 -13.99
CA SER A 572 -41.83 44.35 -14.04
C SER A 572 -42.08 45.01 -15.40
N GLU A 573 -41.08 45.03 -16.29
CA GLU A 573 -41.19 45.53 -17.67
C GLU A 573 -41.67 44.47 -18.69
N LEU A 574 -41.69 43.18 -18.35
CA LEU A 574 -42.24 42.13 -19.23
C LEU A 574 -43.77 42.11 -19.11
N GLU A 575 -44.43 42.60 -20.16
CA GLU A 575 -45.87 42.81 -20.38
C GLU A 575 -46.79 41.57 -20.31
N VAL A 576 -46.60 40.63 -19.37
CA VAL A 576 -47.54 39.52 -19.17
C VAL A 576 -47.80 39.30 -17.67
N PHE A 577 -48.50 40.24 -17.05
CA PHE A 577 -48.83 40.23 -15.62
C PHE A 577 -50.35 40.37 -15.41
N GLY A 578 -51.07 39.24 -15.52
CA GLY A 578 -52.52 39.18 -15.26
C GLY A 578 -52.91 38.68 -13.86
N GLU A 579 -52.04 37.92 -13.17
CA GLU A 579 -52.44 37.21 -11.93
C GLU A 579 -51.56 37.51 -10.70
N LEU A 580 -50.62 38.46 -10.78
CA LEU A 580 -49.78 38.87 -9.65
C LEU A 580 -50.43 39.95 -8.75
N THR A 581 -51.67 40.35 -9.02
CA THR A 581 -52.50 41.16 -8.11
C THR A 581 -52.80 40.47 -6.78
N MET A 582 -52.65 39.13 -6.71
CA MET A 582 -52.75 38.38 -5.45
C MET A 582 -51.45 38.37 -4.65
N ILE A 583 -50.29 38.25 -5.31
CA ILE A 583 -48.96 38.16 -4.65
C ILE A 583 -48.47 39.54 -4.19
N THR A 584 -48.80 40.60 -4.91
CA THR A 584 -48.50 41.99 -4.50
C THR A 584 -49.16 42.39 -3.18
N SER A 585 -50.35 41.85 -2.85
CA SER A 585 -50.98 42.12 -1.55
C SER A 585 -50.21 41.53 -0.35
N GLN A 586 -49.45 40.46 -0.57
CA GLN A 586 -48.64 39.80 0.46
C GLN A 586 -47.14 40.17 0.40
N ALA A 587 -46.64 40.69 -0.73
CA ALA A 587 -45.27 41.17 -0.89
C ALA A 587 -45.07 42.60 -0.39
N VAL A 588 -46.07 43.49 -0.53
CA VAL A 588 -45.98 44.89 -0.07
C VAL A 588 -45.69 45.01 1.44
N PRO A 589 -46.28 44.20 2.35
CA PRO A 589 -45.93 44.24 3.76
C PRO A 589 -44.50 43.78 4.08
N LEU A 590 -43.88 42.96 3.21
CA LEU A 590 -42.52 42.44 3.39
C LEU A 590 -41.42 43.43 2.98
N PHE A 591 -41.72 44.39 2.11
CA PHE A 591 -40.80 45.48 1.74
C PHE A 591 -40.87 46.69 2.69
N ILE A 592 -41.82 46.72 3.62
CA ILE A 592 -42.08 47.85 4.53
C ILE A 592 -41.54 47.59 5.96
N THR A 593 -41.05 46.39 6.27
CA THR A 593 -40.68 46.01 7.65
C THR A 593 -39.29 46.48 8.12
N ASP A 594 -38.47 47.09 7.28
CA ASP A 594 -37.30 47.86 7.71
C ASP A 594 -37.36 49.27 7.10
N PRO A 595 -37.02 50.34 7.86
CA PRO A 595 -37.15 51.71 7.38
C PRO A 595 -36.13 51.96 6.28
N ILE A 596 -36.58 51.94 5.03
CA ILE A 596 -35.80 52.41 3.88
C ILE A 596 -35.39 53.87 4.17
N PRO A 597 -34.10 54.24 4.07
CA PRO A 597 -33.69 55.62 4.26
C PRO A 597 -34.43 56.54 3.29
N ALA A 598 -35.16 57.53 3.81
CA ALA A 598 -35.95 58.51 3.04
C ALA A 598 -35.13 59.26 1.96
N ASN A 599 -33.80 59.17 2.06
CA ASN A 599 -32.81 59.78 1.19
C ASN A 599 -32.74 59.13 -0.19
N LEU A 600 -33.15 57.86 -0.32
CA LEU A 600 -33.15 57.10 -1.59
C LEU A 600 -34.52 57.07 -2.27
N VAL A 601 -35.60 57.26 -1.51
CA VAL A 601 -37.00 57.18 -2.01
C VAL A 601 -37.48 58.50 -2.62
N ASN A 602 -37.09 59.63 -2.03
CA ASN A 602 -37.55 60.96 -2.45
C ASN A 602 -37.05 61.44 -3.83
N PRO A 603 -35.82 61.13 -4.28
CA PRO A 603 -35.39 61.46 -5.64
C PRO A 603 -36.16 60.67 -6.69
N TYR A 604 -36.51 59.41 -6.40
CA TYR A 604 -37.16 58.46 -7.31
C TYR A 604 -38.66 58.76 -7.50
N LEU A 605 -39.38 59.10 -6.42
CA LEU A 605 -40.78 59.55 -6.47
C LEU A 605 -40.96 60.86 -7.26
N LYS A 606 -39.98 61.77 -7.18
CA LYS A 606 -39.96 63.02 -7.97
C LYS A 606 -39.84 62.79 -9.47
N GLN A 607 -39.20 61.69 -9.89
CA GLN A 607 -38.88 61.43 -11.29
C GLN A 607 -39.96 60.60 -12.00
N HIS A 608 -40.65 59.71 -11.29
CA HIS A 608 -41.54 58.72 -11.91
C HIS A 608 -43.01 58.73 -11.44
N ALA A 609 -43.38 59.48 -10.39
CA ALA A 609 -44.78 59.59 -9.94
C ALA A 609 -45.10 60.91 -9.20
N PRO A 610 -45.08 62.08 -9.88
CA PRO A 610 -45.27 63.39 -9.24
C PRO A 610 -46.65 63.58 -8.58
N ASN A 611 -47.66 62.81 -9.00
CA ASN A 611 -49.05 62.94 -8.52
C ASN A 611 -49.31 62.25 -7.16
N MET A 612 -48.36 61.46 -6.64
CA MET A 612 -48.49 60.81 -5.32
C MET A 612 -48.10 61.73 -4.15
N GLN A 613 -47.44 62.87 -4.40
CA GLN A 613 -47.11 63.85 -3.35
C GLN A 613 -48.31 64.66 -2.85
N GLU A 614 -49.37 64.82 -3.65
CA GLU A 614 -50.56 65.58 -3.23
C GLU A 614 -51.39 64.87 -2.16
N LYS A 615 -51.39 63.53 -2.15
CA LYS A 615 -52.06 62.74 -1.10
C LYS A 615 -51.34 62.80 0.25
N GLU A 616 -50.03 63.03 0.27
CA GLU A 616 -49.28 63.20 1.51
C GLU A 616 -49.53 64.56 2.20
N LYS A 617 -49.85 65.61 1.43
CA LYS A 617 -50.21 66.92 2.01
C LYS A 617 -51.62 66.95 2.60
N VAL A 618 -52.57 66.21 2.02
CA VAL A 618 -53.97 66.18 2.50
C VAL A 618 -54.10 65.44 3.84
N GLN A 619 -53.20 64.51 4.15
CA GLN A 619 -53.24 63.73 5.41
C GLN A 619 -52.53 64.40 6.60
N ARG A 620 -51.85 65.55 6.41
CA ARG A 620 -51.21 66.33 7.49
C ARG A 620 -51.99 67.57 7.94
N GLN A 621 -53.18 67.84 7.38
CA GLN A 621 -54.08 68.91 7.84
C GLN A 621 -55.35 68.35 8.48
N THR A 622 -55.22 67.78 9.68
CA THR A 622 -56.28 67.81 10.69
C THR A 622 -55.63 68.23 12.00
N PRO A 623 -56.01 69.39 12.57
CA PRO A 623 -55.39 69.92 13.79
C PRO A 623 -55.90 69.19 15.03
N ALA A 624 -55.04 69.12 16.04
CA ALA A 624 -55.39 68.75 17.40
C ALA A 624 -56.34 69.79 18.04
N GLY A 625 -57.29 69.30 18.82
CA GLY A 625 -58.21 70.08 19.66
C GLY A 625 -59.58 69.39 19.62
N SER A 626 -60.17 68.91 20.70
CA SER A 626 -60.06 69.24 22.13
C SER A 626 -60.34 68.02 23.00
#